data_AF-A0A0Q6X7C1-F1
#
_entry.id   AF-A0A0Q6X7C1-F1
#
_cell.length_a   1.000
_cell.length_b   1.000
_cell.length_c   1.000
_cell.angle_alpha   90.00
_cell.angle_beta   90.00
_cell.angle_gamma   90.00
#
_symmetry.space_group_name_H-M   'P 1'
#
loop_
_entity.id
_entity.type
_entity.pdbx_description
1 polymer ?
#
loop_
_entity_poly.entity_id
_entity_poly.type
_entity_poly.pdbx_seq_one_letter_code
_entity_poly.pdbx_strand_id
1 'polypeptide(L)'
;MIGRHVRAHIAKPAYQGMRAGIVFSVAPGLLRKAGLLGPKEALTVDKLSSINISRLRKRLGKLNQGEVDFFDRFTRQQFFATHFTDAKLDHPSSSVSTMSLFSRSKLDQRGISFNQDNTTHTDRHIKGDQDFVFFSLECGEEPQKLSSRFGKTLYRVPFDAPVFRQVAWGTLDDIIVDVDEHKNIDRYIPGLNDAERDVIRKEIGYGRNWRDYLNDPEALNDIFSGEDFIAGTAFSLISKLRTVNEKLSSLPSSKSAPTAARPLAESLLDSDSAQSMNALLSVFHRPEIRVPVHFFSSNFEKFTGDELEQMK
;
A
#
# COMPACT_ATOMS: atom_id res chain seq x y z
N MET A 1 -13.90 23.60 -1.36
CA MET A 1 -12.72 22.73 -1.19
C MET A 1 -12.15 22.97 0.21
N ILE A 2 -12.03 21.95 1.06
CA ILE A 2 -11.46 22.10 2.41
C ILE A 2 -9.97 22.47 2.28
N GLY A 3 -9.45 23.39 3.09
CA GLY A 3 -8.03 23.79 3.06
C GLY A 3 -7.10 22.79 3.75
N ARG A 4 -5.79 22.82 3.43
CA ARG A 4 -4.76 21.94 4.03
C ARG A 4 -4.76 22.00 5.56
N HIS A 5 -4.86 23.20 6.14
CA HIS A 5 -4.88 23.40 7.59
C HIS A 5 -6.09 22.73 8.26
N VAL A 6 -7.26 22.79 7.63
CA VAL A 6 -8.48 22.15 8.16
C VAL A 6 -8.35 20.64 8.11
N ARG A 7 -7.84 20.07 7.00
CA ARG A 7 -7.54 18.63 6.93
C ARG A 7 -6.55 18.18 8.00
N ALA A 8 -5.46 18.92 8.18
CA ALA A 8 -4.46 18.60 9.21
C ALA A 8 -5.05 18.67 10.63
N HIS A 9 -5.92 19.65 10.90
CA HIS A 9 -6.62 19.75 12.17
C HIS A 9 -7.55 18.55 12.42
N ILE A 10 -8.34 18.15 11.41
CA ILE A 10 -9.21 16.97 11.47
C ILE A 10 -8.40 15.67 11.65
N ALA A 11 -7.22 15.58 11.04
CA ALA A 11 -6.37 14.41 11.10
C ALA A 11 -5.69 14.22 12.46
N LYS A 12 -5.49 15.29 13.23
CA LYS A 12 -4.72 15.27 14.48
C LYS A 12 -5.20 14.23 15.49
N PRO A 13 -6.50 14.10 15.80
CA PRO A 13 -6.99 13.07 16.74
C PRO A 13 -6.70 11.65 16.25
N ALA A 14 -6.88 11.35 14.96
CA ALA A 14 -6.60 10.02 14.41
C ALA A 14 -5.12 9.64 14.56
N TYR A 15 -4.21 10.58 14.28
CA TYR A 15 -2.77 10.36 14.48
C TYR A 15 -2.37 10.27 15.96
N GLN A 16 -3.12 10.90 16.87
CA GLN A 16 -2.93 10.71 18.31
C GLN A 16 -3.38 9.32 18.75
N GLY A 17 -4.53 8.84 18.28
CA GLY A 17 -5.04 7.49 18.52
C GLY A 17 -4.09 6.42 17.98
N MET A 18 -3.56 6.61 16.77
CA MET A 18 -2.59 5.71 16.13
C MET A 18 -1.35 5.47 17.00
N ARG A 19 -0.88 6.47 17.73
CA ARG A 19 0.29 6.36 18.62
C ARG A 19 0.06 5.44 19.83
N ALA A 20 -1.19 5.14 20.16
CA ALA A 20 -1.52 4.15 21.18
C ALA A 20 -1.45 2.71 20.64
N GLY A 21 -1.42 2.52 19.31
CA GLY A 21 -1.19 1.22 18.69
C GLY A 21 0.23 0.74 18.95
N ILE A 22 0.38 -0.56 19.19
CA ILE A 22 1.66 -1.18 19.59
C ILE A 22 2.79 -0.79 18.63
N VAL A 23 2.57 -0.91 17.32
CA VAL A 23 3.60 -0.63 16.29
C VAL A 23 4.12 0.80 16.39
N PHE A 24 3.23 1.77 16.53
CA PHE A 24 3.62 3.18 16.58
C PHE A 24 4.10 3.63 17.96
N SER A 25 3.71 2.93 19.03
CA SER A 25 4.19 3.22 20.39
C SER A 25 5.67 2.84 20.58
N VAL A 26 6.11 1.74 19.95
CA VAL A 26 7.49 1.22 20.06
C VAL A 26 8.43 1.78 19.00
N ALA A 27 7.92 2.18 17.84
CA ALA A 27 8.70 2.69 16.71
C ALA A 27 9.71 3.80 17.09
N PRO A 28 9.37 4.83 17.90
CA PRO A 28 10.35 5.86 18.27
C PRO A 28 11.56 5.29 19.00
N GLY A 29 11.37 4.30 19.89
CA GLY A 29 12.45 3.66 20.63
C GLY A 29 13.36 2.84 19.71
N LEU A 30 12.77 2.07 18.80
CA LEU A 30 13.50 1.28 17.81
C LEU A 30 14.33 2.16 16.88
N LEU A 31 13.73 3.22 16.34
CA LEU A 31 14.42 4.15 15.44
C LEU A 31 15.56 4.89 16.16
N ARG A 32 15.37 5.28 17.43
CA ARG A 32 16.45 5.88 18.24
C ARG A 32 17.60 4.91 18.47
N LYS A 33 17.30 3.66 18.83
CA LYS A 33 18.33 2.61 19.01
C LYS A 33 19.12 2.36 17.73
N ALA A 34 18.46 2.45 16.57
CA ALA A 34 19.09 2.35 15.25
C ALA A 34 19.82 3.64 14.80
N GLY A 35 19.79 4.72 15.58
CA GLY A 35 20.39 6.01 15.20
C GLY A 35 19.62 6.77 14.10
N LEU A 36 18.36 6.41 13.84
CA LEU A 36 17.52 6.95 12.78
C LEU A 36 16.59 8.09 13.25
N LEU A 37 16.41 8.24 14.57
CA LEU A 37 15.57 9.29 15.17
C LEU A 37 16.32 9.95 16.33
N GLY A 38 16.23 11.27 16.46
CA GLY A 38 16.88 12.01 17.54
C GLY A 38 16.33 11.67 18.94
N PRO A 39 17.11 11.84 20.02
CA PRO A 39 16.71 11.48 21.39
C PRO A 39 15.42 12.15 21.89
N LYS A 40 15.16 13.39 21.45
CA LYS A 40 13.98 14.19 21.79
C LYS A 40 13.06 14.45 20.59
N GLU A 41 13.39 13.88 19.44
CA GLU A 41 12.61 14.07 18.23
C GLU A 41 11.31 13.26 18.32
N ALA A 42 10.20 13.89 17.96
CA ALA A 42 8.89 13.25 17.89
C ALA A 42 8.75 12.53 16.55
N LEU A 43 8.25 11.30 16.57
CA LEU A 43 7.95 10.56 15.36
C LEU A 43 6.61 11.04 14.76
N THR A 44 6.66 11.51 13.53
CA THR A 44 5.50 11.71 12.65
C THR A 44 5.59 10.73 11.49
N VAL A 45 4.49 10.52 10.78
CA VAL A 45 4.53 9.68 9.56
C VAL A 45 5.43 10.31 8.50
N ASP A 46 5.39 11.63 8.30
CA ASP A 46 6.27 12.31 7.35
C ASP A 46 7.74 12.09 7.69
N LYS A 47 8.09 12.11 8.99
CA LYS A 47 9.46 11.82 9.43
C LYS A 47 9.83 10.37 9.16
N LEU A 48 8.95 9.42 9.47
CA LEU A 48 9.17 8.00 9.19
C LEU A 48 9.35 7.75 7.68
N SER A 49 8.47 8.33 6.87
CA SER A 49 8.52 8.30 5.42
C SER A 49 9.85 8.82 4.88
N SER A 50 10.31 9.99 5.36
CA SER A 50 11.60 10.57 4.98
C SER A 50 12.79 9.68 5.34
N ILE A 51 12.77 9.05 6.53
CA ILE A 51 13.78 8.06 6.95
C ILE A 51 13.76 6.86 5.99
N ASN A 52 12.59 6.33 5.67
CA ASN A 52 12.41 5.15 4.83
C ASN A 52 12.88 5.40 3.39
N ILE A 53 12.49 6.53 2.79
CA ILE A 53 12.97 6.96 1.47
C ILE A 53 14.50 7.11 1.48
N SER A 54 15.07 7.73 2.52
CA SER A 54 16.52 7.89 2.63
C SER A 54 17.26 6.56 2.72
N ARG A 55 16.72 5.61 3.50
CA ARG A 55 17.27 4.25 3.62
C ARG A 55 17.15 3.47 2.31
N LEU A 56 16.01 3.55 1.62
CA LEU A 56 15.82 2.92 0.31
C LEU A 56 16.82 3.45 -0.70
N ARG A 57 16.96 4.78 -0.81
CA ARG A 57 17.96 5.41 -1.69
C ARG A 57 19.39 4.99 -1.34
N LYS A 58 19.75 4.95 -0.06
CA LYS A 58 21.08 4.51 0.38
C LYS A 58 21.35 3.05 0.01
N ARG A 59 20.36 2.17 0.21
CA ARG A 59 20.46 0.74 -0.12
C ARG A 59 20.57 0.52 -1.63
N LEU A 60 19.79 1.25 -2.41
CA LEU A 60 19.81 1.17 -3.87
C LEU A 60 21.08 1.81 -4.45
N GLY A 61 21.68 2.80 -3.78
CA GLY A 61 22.80 3.54 -4.34
C GLY A 61 22.43 4.16 -5.69
N LYS A 62 23.30 4.02 -6.69
CA LYS A 62 23.01 4.49 -8.05
C LYS A 62 22.05 3.52 -8.74
N LEU A 63 20.99 4.05 -9.32
CA LEU A 63 20.10 3.30 -10.20
C LEU A 63 20.75 3.12 -11.58
N ASN A 64 20.55 1.95 -12.19
CA ASN A 64 20.85 1.75 -13.61
C ASN A 64 19.76 2.40 -14.49
N GLN A 65 19.97 2.46 -15.80
CA GLN A 65 19.03 3.14 -16.70
C GLN A 65 17.63 2.50 -16.68
N GLY A 66 17.52 1.17 -16.72
CA GLY A 66 16.22 0.49 -16.69
C GLY A 66 15.43 0.75 -15.42
N GLU A 67 16.12 0.91 -14.28
CA GLU A 67 15.50 1.26 -13.00
C GLU A 67 15.07 2.73 -12.93
N VAL A 68 15.87 3.65 -13.51
CA VAL A 68 15.47 5.06 -13.68
C VAL A 68 14.23 5.13 -14.56
N ASP A 69 14.22 4.43 -15.69
CA ASP A 69 13.10 4.43 -16.62
C ASP A 69 11.86 3.81 -15.99
N PHE A 70 12.01 2.71 -15.23
CA PHE A 70 10.91 2.13 -14.46
C PHE A 70 10.36 3.11 -13.42
N PHE A 71 11.23 3.76 -12.65
CA PHE A 71 10.81 4.75 -11.65
C PHE A 71 10.00 5.88 -12.30
N ASP A 72 10.49 6.41 -13.42
CA ASP A 72 9.82 7.47 -14.17
C ASP A 72 8.49 7.01 -14.76
N ARG A 73 8.44 5.83 -15.38
CA ARG A 73 7.19 5.26 -15.91
C ARG A 73 6.17 5.02 -14.80
N PHE A 74 6.60 4.42 -13.69
CA PHE A 74 5.73 4.08 -12.57
C PHE A 74 5.15 5.34 -11.91
N THR A 75 6.00 6.32 -11.60
CA THR A 75 5.57 7.55 -10.90
C THR A 75 4.71 8.48 -11.76
N ARG A 76 4.72 8.32 -13.09
CA ARG A 76 3.86 9.06 -14.02
C ARG A 76 2.52 8.39 -14.29
N GLN A 77 2.31 7.16 -13.84
CA GLN A 77 1.01 6.52 -13.98
C GLN A 77 -0.07 7.26 -13.19
N GLN A 78 -1.31 7.12 -13.66
CA GLN A 78 -2.47 7.49 -12.87
C GLN A 78 -2.77 6.38 -11.87
N PHE A 79 -2.85 6.73 -10.60
CA PHE A 79 -3.23 5.80 -9.54
C PHE A 79 -4.60 6.17 -8.98
N PHE A 80 -5.32 5.15 -8.51
CA PHE A 80 -6.60 5.27 -7.85
C PHE A 80 -6.53 4.63 -6.47
N ALA A 81 -7.09 5.34 -5.49
CA ALA A 81 -7.44 4.77 -4.20
C ALA A 81 -8.80 4.08 -4.33
N THR A 82 -8.85 2.78 -4.06
CA THR A 82 -10.05 1.96 -4.29
C THR A 82 -10.64 1.43 -2.98
N HIS A 83 -11.97 1.44 -2.89
CA HIS A 83 -12.71 0.99 -1.72
C HIS A 83 -13.90 0.13 -2.16
N PHE A 84 -14.01 -1.06 -1.57
CA PHE A 84 -15.13 -1.96 -1.80
C PHE A 84 -16.10 -1.93 -0.62
N THR A 85 -17.39 -1.78 -0.89
CA THR A 85 -18.44 -1.83 0.13
C THR A 85 -19.79 -2.17 -0.48
N ASP A 86 -20.71 -2.67 0.34
CA ASP A 86 -22.14 -2.76 -0.01
C ASP A 86 -22.94 -1.56 0.52
N ALA A 87 -22.29 -0.68 1.31
CA ALA A 87 -22.92 0.55 1.77
C ALA A 87 -23.16 1.52 0.60
N LYS A 88 -24.30 2.21 0.63
CA LYS A 88 -24.55 3.33 -0.26
C LYS A 88 -23.78 4.55 0.26
N LEU A 89 -22.68 4.87 -0.41
CA LEU A 89 -21.78 5.96 -0.01
C LEU A 89 -22.11 7.27 -0.72
N ASP A 90 -22.77 7.18 -1.86
CA ASP A 90 -23.13 8.29 -2.71
C ASP A 90 -24.45 8.93 -2.23
N HIS A 91 -24.35 10.20 -1.84
CA HIS A 91 -25.51 10.99 -1.45
C HIS A 91 -25.87 11.97 -2.58
N PRO A 92 -27.09 11.90 -3.12
CA PRO A 92 -27.58 12.90 -4.05
C PRO A 92 -27.91 14.18 -3.28
N SER A 93 -26.92 15.03 -3.07
CA SER A 93 -27.14 16.41 -2.62
C SER A 93 -26.98 17.34 -3.81
N SER A 94 -28.08 17.79 -4.41
CA SER A 94 -28.14 18.83 -5.47
C SER A 94 -27.09 18.72 -6.60
N SER A 95 -27.49 18.25 -7.79
CA SER A 95 -26.70 18.21 -9.05
C SER A 95 -25.36 17.44 -9.07
N VAL A 96 -24.68 17.25 -7.95
CA VAL A 96 -23.39 16.55 -7.86
C VAL A 96 -23.46 15.51 -6.74
N SER A 97 -23.28 14.24 -7.11
CA SER A 97 -23.19 13.17 -6.12
C SER A 97 -21.90 13.28 -5.31
N THR A 98 -21.98 13.14 -3.99
CA THR A 98 -20.80 13.12 -3.12
C THR A 98 -20.69 11.77 -2.43
N MET A 99 -19.56 11.10 -2.62
CA MET A 99 -19.19 9.90 -1.87
C MET A 99 -18.74 10.29 -0.46
N SER A 100 -19.27 9.60 0.55
CA SER A 100 -18.93 9.79 1.97
C SER A 100 -18.49 8.48 2.61
N LEU A 101 -17.29 8.47 3.17
CA LEU A 101 -16.72 7.37 3.92
C LEU A 101 -16.35 7.83 5.32
N PHE A 102 -16.58 6.98 6.31
CA PHE A 102 -16.32 7.26 7.71
C PHE A 102 -15.41 6.18 8.29
N SER A 103 -14.47 6.57 9.15
CA SER A 103 -13.69 5.61 9.93
C SER A 103 -14.61 4.81 10.85
N ARG A 104 -14.12 3.68 11.35
CA ARG A 104 -14.86 2.84 12.30
C ARG A 104 -15.34 3.64 13.51
N SER A 105 -14.45 4.35 14.20
CA SER A 105 -14.83 5.18 15.35
C SER A 105 -15.92 6.20 15.00
N LYS A 106 -15.91 6.72 13.78
CA LYS A 106 -16.89 7.70 13.30
C LYS A 106 -18.23 7.06 12.97
N LEU A 107 -18.25 5.84 12.44
CA LEU A 107 -19.46 5.04 12.25
C LEU A 107 -20.11 4.69 13.60
N ASP A 108 -19.32 4.22 14.57
CA ASP A 108 -19.76 3.94 15.94
C ASP A 108 -20.35 5.20 16.60
N GLN A 109 -19.64 6.34 16.52
CA GLN A 109 -20.11 7.63 17.05
C GLN A 109 -21.46 8.06 16.45
N ARG A 110 -21.71 7.73 15.18
CA ARG A 110 -22.94 8.13 14.46
C ARG A 110 -24.05 7.08 14.52
N GLY A 111 -23.81 5.92 15.15
CA GLY A 111 -24.76 4.81 15.17
C GLY A 111 -25.06 4.26 13.77
N ILE A 112 -24.13 4.38 12.82
CA ILE A 112 -24.28 3.83 11.47
C ILE A 112 -23.87 2.36 11.52
N SER A 113 -24.76 1.45 11.13
CA SER A 113 -24.45 0.02 11.08
C SER A 113 -23.43 -0.30 9.98
N PHE A 114 -22.47 -1.17 10.30
CA PHE A 114 -21.48 -1.69 9.36
C PHE A 114 -21.09 -3.12 9.72
N ASN A 115 -20.46 -3.83 8.79
CA ASN A 115 -19.97 -5.18 9.04
C ASN A 115 -18.79 -5.16 10.04
N GLN A 116 -19.02 -5.71 11.22
CA GLN A 116 -18.06 -5.75 12.32
C GLN A 116 -16.95 -6.79 12.14
N ASP A 117 -17.18 -7.81 11.29
CA ASP A 117 -16.28 -8.96 11.09
C ASP A 117 -15.03 -8.59 10.27
N ASN A 118 -15.03 -7.41 9.67
CA ASN A 118 -13.95 -6.92 8.83
C ASN A 118 -12.77 -6.31 9.61
N THR A 119 -12.92 -6.08 10.92
CA THR A 119 -11.86 -5.55 11.78
C THR A 119 -11.77 -6.38 13.05
N THR A 120 -10.64 -7.04 13.27
CA THR A 120 -10.45 -7.88 14.45
C THR A 120 -10.07 -7.03 15.68
N HIS A 121 -10.19 -7.61 16.88
CA HIS A 121 -9.63 -7.02 18.10
C HIS A 121 -8.11 -6.77 17.96
N THR A 122 -7.42 -7.70 17.30
CA THR A 122 -5.98 -7.64 17.03
C THR A 122 -5.60 -6.42 16.19
N ASP A 123 -6.35 -6.11 15.13
CA ASP A 123 -6.14 -4.91 14.31
C ASP A 123 -6.17 -3.64 15.16
N ARG A 124 -7.20 -3.54 16.01
CA ARG A 124 -7.46 -2.37 16.85
C ARG A 124 -6.33 -2.04 17.82
N HIS A 125 -5.76 -3.06 18.46
CA HIS A 125 -4.71 -2.86 19.46
C HIS A 125 -3.30 -2.78 18.85
N ILE A 126 -3.04 -3.50 17.76
CA ILE A 126 -1.71 -3.53 17.15
C ILE A 126 -1.48 -2.33 16.23
N LYS A 127 -2.42 -2.02 15.33
CA LYS A 127 -2.30 -0.94 14.33
C LYS A 127 -2.76 0.41 14.89
N GLY A 128 -3.77 0.43 15.77
CA GLY A 128 -4.35 1.68 16.28
C GLY A 128 -5.10 2.49 15.20
N ASP A 129 -5.68 1.82 14.22
CA ASP A 129 -6.15 2.39 12.95
C ASP A 129 -7.68 2.61 12.86
N GLN A 130 -8.39 2.51 13.99
CA GLN A 130 -9.85 2.67 14.07
C GLN A 130 -10.36 4.03 13.59
N ASP A 131 -9.49 5.04 13.65
CA ASP A 131 -9.77 6.40 13.21
C ASP A 131 -9.42 6.64 11.74
N PHE A 132 -9.20 5.60 10.92
CA PHE A 132 -8.87 5.75 9.50
C PHE A 132 -9.91 5.07 8.59
N VAL A 133 -10.03 5.61 7.38
CA VAL A 133 -10.72 5.01 6.23
C VAL A 133 -9.66 4.36 5.35
N PHE A 134 -9.89 3.12 4.94
CA PHE A 134 -8.92 2.31 4.21
C PHE A 134 -9.22 2.28 2.71
N PHE A 135 -8.18 2.35 1.91
CA PHE A 135 -8.23 2.17 0.46
C PHE A 135 -7.09 1.24 0.01
N SER A 136 -7.34 0.44 -1.02
CA SER A 136 -6.25 -0.19 -1.78
C SER A 136 -5.69 0.80 -2.81
N LEU A 137 -4.46 0.59 -3.27
CA LEU A 137 -3.89 1.34 -4.40
C LEU A 137 -4.00 0.50 -5.68
N GLU A 138 -4.53 1.08 -6.74
CA GLU A 138 -4.56 0.50 -8.10
C GLU A 138 -3.95 1.49 -9.10
N CYS A 139 -3.32 0.98 -10.14
CA CYS A 139 -2.75 1.75 -11.25
C CYS A 139 -3.67 1.68 -12.49
N GLY A 140 -3.71 2.74 -13.29
CA GLY A 140 -4.46 2.81 -14.54
C GLY A 140 -5.93 3.22 -14.38
N GLU A 141 -6.52 3.58 -15.52
CA GLU A 141 -7.89 4.09 -15.62
C GLU A 141 -8.96 3.01 -15.52
N GLU A 142 -8.63 1.74 -15.78
CA GLU A 142 -9.58 0.62 -15.68
C GLU A 142 -9.44 -0.10 -14.33
N PRO A 143 -10.56 -0.50 -13.67
CA PRO A 143 -10.53 -1.34 -12.48
C PRO A 143 -9.67 -2.59 -12.65
N GLN A 144 -8.79 -2.86 -11.68
CA GLN A 144 -7.91 -4.03 -11.72
C GLN A 144 -8.29 -5.07 -10.67
N LYS A 145 -8.87 -4.60 -9.55
CA LYS A 145 -9.50 -5.46 -8.56
C LYS A 145 -10.98 -5.55 -8.85
N LEU A 146 -11.42 -6.71 -9.35
CA LEU A 146 -12.82 -6.94 -9.74
C LEU A 146 -13.67 -7.60 -8.65
N SER A 147 -13.10 -7.89 -7.47
CA SER A 147 -13.82 -8.54 -6.38
C SER A 147 -13.19 -8.25 -5.02
N SER A 148 -14.01 -8.24 -3.97
CA SER A 148 -13.55 -8.07 -2.59
C SER A 148 -14.52 -8.73 -1.61
N ARG A 149 -14.00 -9.23 -0.48
CA ARG A 149 -14.84 -9.70 0.64
C ARG A 149 -15.55 -8.57 1.38
N PHE A 150 -15.12 -7.32 1.17
CA PHE A 150 -15.65 -6.14 1.86
C PHE A 150 -16.94 -5.58 1.24
N GLY A 151 -17.32 -6.08 0.05
CA GLY A 151 -18.55 -5.71 -0.66
C GLY A 151 -18.40 -5.87 -2.16
N LYS A 152 -19.51 -5.67 -2.89
CA LYS A 152 -19.60 -5.85 -4.34
C LYS A 152 -19.48 -4.55 -5.14
N THR A 153 -19.68 -3.39 -4.50
CA THR A 153 -19.56 -2.09 -5.18
C THR A 153 -18.15 -1.55 -4.99
N LEU A 154 -17.49 -1.22 -6.10
CA LEU A 154 -16.18 -0.58 -6.13
C LEU A 154 -16.33 0.92 -6.30
N TYR A 155 -15.64 1.67 -5.45
CA TYR A 155 -15.46 3.10 -5.58
C TYR A 155 -13.98 3.40 -5.81
N ARG A 156 -13.68 4.22 -6.81
CA ARG A 156 -12.31 4.61 -7.17
C ARG A 156 -12.18 6.12 -7.13
N VAL A 157 -11.10 6.62 -6.54
CA VAL A 157 -10.79 8.06 -6.52
C VAL A 157 -9.35 8.26 -6.98
N PRO A 158 -9.08 9.24 -7.87
CA PRO A 158 -7.71 9.59 -8.23
C PRO A 158 -6.84 9.86 -6.99
N PHE A 159 -5.71 9.17 -6.89
CA PHE A 159 -4.81 9.24 -5.74
C PHE A 159 -4.09 10.59 -5.64
N ASP A 160 -4.09 11.38 -6.71
CA ASP A 160 -3.60 12.76 -6.69
C ASP A 160 -4.52 13.75 -5.96
N ALA A 161 -5.71 13.30 -5.53
CA ALA A 161 -6.61 14.11 -4.74
C ALA A 161 -5.92 14.66 -3.47
N PRO A 162 -6.12 15.95 -3.11
CA PRO A 162 -5.35 16.60 -2.05
C PRO A 162 -5.38 15.91 -0.68
N VAL A 163 -6.44 15.17 -0.36
CA VAL A 163 -6.55 14.47 0.93
C VAL A 163 -5.53 13.34 1.04
N PHE A 164 -5.25 12.62 -0.04
CA PHE A 164 -4.26 11.55 -0.04
C PHE A 164 -2.86 12.13 0.18
N ARG A 165 -2.46 13.12 -0.61
CA ARG A 165 -1.12 13.71 -0.50
C ARG A 165 -0.87 14.47 0.81
N GLN A 166 -1.91 15.06 1.42
CA GLN A 166 -1.70 15.99 2.54
C GLN A 166 -1.86 15.37 3.93
N VAL A 167 -2.70 14.35 4.07
CA VAL A 167 -3.05 13.79 5.39
C VAL A 167 -3.23 12.29 5.40
N ALA A 168 -3.13 11.60 4.26
CA ALA A 168 -3.12 10.15 4.28
C ALA A 168 -1.72 9.63 4.55
N TRP A 169 -1.67 8.36 4.92
CA TRP A 169 -0.47 7.56 4.95
C TRP A 169 -0.79 6.16 4.45
N GLY A 170 0.21 5.33 4.21
CA GLY A 170 -0.05 3.95 3.87
C GLY A 170 1.07 3.00 4.25
N THR A 171 0.77 1.72 4.09
CA THR A 171 1.73 0.62 4.20
C THR A 171 1.77 -0.14 2.89
N LEU A 172 2.95 -0.54 2.42
CA LEU A 172 3.05 -1.35 1.20
C LEU A 172 2.57 -2.79 1.41
N ASP A 173 2.74 -3.33 2.61
CA ASP A 173 2.24 -4.64 3.01
C ASP A 173 1.49 -4.52 4.34
N ASP A 174 0.52 -5.41 4.58
CA ASP A 174 -0.28 -5.36 5.80
C ASP A 174 0.54 -5.81 7.02
N ILE A 175 0.41 -5.02 8.09
CA ILE A 175 1.15 -5.11 9.35
C ILE A 175 0.78 -6.38 10.15
N ILE A 176 -0.40 -6.97 9.92
CA ILE A 176 -0.94 -8.13 10.67
C ILE A 176 -1.39 -9.25 9.70
N VAL A 177 -0.60 -9.54 8.67
CA VAL A 177 -0.93 -10.68 7.81
C VAL A 177 -0.45 -11.98 8.46
N ASP A 178 -1.39 -12.89 8.68
CA ASP A 178 -1.11 -14.29 8.95
C ASP A 178 -0.68 -15.00 7.66
N VAL A 179 0.23 -15.96 7.81
CA VAL A 179 1.21 -16.46 6.83
C VAL A 179 0.62 -17.13 5.57
N ASP A 180 -0.70 -17.27 5.41
CA ASP A 180 -1.30 -18.30 4.54
C ASP A 180 -2.03 -17.84 3.26
N GLU A 181 -2.14 -16.55 2.96
CA GLU A 181 -2.67 -16.15 1.65
C GLU A 181 -1.58 -16.26 0.57
N HIS A 182 -1.44 -17.44 -0.03
CA HIS A 182 -0.65 -17.63 -1.25
C HIS A 182 -1.09 -16.62 -2.31
N LYS A 183 -0.33 -15.53 -2.48
CA LYS A 183 -0.48 -14.64 -3.63
C LYS A 183 -0.35 -15.52 -4.87
N ASN A 184 -1.40 -15.55 -5.70
CA ASN A 184 -1.38 -16.32 -6.93
C ASN A 184 -0.46 -15.61 -7.93
N ILE A 185 0.85 -15.86 -7.82
CA ILE A 185 1.88 -15.20 -8.64
C ILE A 185 1.61 -15.48 -10.11
N ASP A 186 1.28 -16.73 -10.47
CA ASP A 186 1.07 -17.14 -11.86
C ASP A 186 -0.13 -16.43 -12.51
N ARG A 187 -1.12 -15.98 -11.72
CA ARG A 187 -2.22 -15.13 -12.20
C ARG A 187 -1.72 -13.76 -12.68
N TYR A 188 -0.72 -13.19 -12.03
CA TYR A 188 -0.25 -11.82 -12.28
C TYR A 188 1.00 -11.77 -13.16
N ILE A 189 1.91 -12.72 -13.00
CA ILE A 189 3.15 -12.84 -13.76
C ILE A 189 3.17 -14.26 -14.35
N PRO A 190 2.52 -14.48 -15.51
CA PRO A 190 2.47 -15.79 -16.13
C PRO A 190 3.83 -16.17 -16.74
N GLY A 191 4.07 -17.47 -16.90
CA GLY A 191 5.25 -17.99 -17.62
C GLY A 191 6.53 -18.10 -16.79
N LEU A 192 6.47 -17.86 -15.47
CA LEU A 192 7.60 -18.11 -14.58
C LEU A 192 7.97 -19.60 -14.57
N ASN A 193 9.26 -19.89 -14.41
CA ASN A 193 9.72 -21.24 -14.06
C ASN A 193 9.68 -21.49 -12.54
N ASP A 194 9.93 -22.72 -12.11
CA ASP A 194 9.83 -23.10 -10.68
C ASP A 194 10.84 -22.37 -9.79
N ALA A 195 12.06 -22.13 -10.29
CA ALA A 195 13.08 -21.42 -9.54
C ALA A 195 12.72 -19.94 -9.36
N GLU A 196 12.19 -19.30 -10.40
CA GLU A 196 11.69 -17.93 -10.35
C GLU A 196 10.51 -17.79 -9.39
N ARG A 197 9.55 -18.70 -9.46
CA ARG A 197 8.43 -18.76 -8.50
C ARG A 197 8.93 -18.86 -7.07
N ASP A 198 9.87 -19.77 -6.80
CA ASP A 198 10.40 -19.99 -5.45
C ASP A 198 11.16 -18.77 -4.92
N VAL A 199 11.99 -18.14 -5.75
CA VAL A 199 12.71 -16.91 -5.36
C VAL A 199 11.73 -15.76 -5.07
N ILE A 200 10.74 -15.54 -5.94
CA ILE A 200 9.72 -14.50 -5.73
C ILE A 200 8.94 -14.79 -4.45
N ARG A 201 8.47 -16.04 -4.24
CA ARG A 201 7.75 -16.43 -3.01
C ARG A 201 8.55 -16.14 -1.74
N LYS A 202 9.86 -16.39 -1.76
CA LYS A 202 10.75 -16.08 -0.64
C LYS A 202 10.95 -14.58 -0.45
N GLU A 203 11.01 -13.80 -1.53
CA GLU A 203 11.23 -12.35 -1.47
C GLU A 203 9.99 -11.55 -1.07
N ILE A 204 8.81 -11.97 -1.53
CA ILE A 204 7.55 -11.33 -1.11
C ILE A 204 7.28 -11.55 0.38
N GLY A 205 7.93 -12.55 0.99
CA GLY A 205 7.93 -12.79 2.43
C GLY A 205 6.52 -13.07 2.94
N TYR A 206 6.21 -14.33 3.21
CA TYR A 206 4.97 -14.64 3.91
C TYR A 206 4.98 -13.96 5.29
N GLY A 207 3.99 -13.09 5.52
CA GLY A 207 3.61 -12.51 6.81
C GLY A 207 4.76 -12.14 7.73
N ARG A 208 5.27 -10.91 7.65
CA ARG A 208 6.02 -10.34 8.79
C ARG A 208 5.15 -10.51 10.03
N ASN A 209 5.69 -11.14 11.06
CA ASN A 209 4.97 -11.25 12.30
C ASN A 209 4.83 -9.82 12.84
N TRP A 210 3.67 -9.44 13.37
CA TRP A 210 3.53 -8.13 14.01
C TRP A 210 4.60 -7.91 15.11
N ARG A 211 5.16 -9.00 15.66
CA ARG A 211 6.32 -8.98 16.59
C ARG A 211 7.62 -8.48 15.96
N ASP A 212 7.80 -8.58 14.65
CA ASP A 212 8.95 -8.01 13.96
C ASP A 212 8.95 -6.48 14.09
N TYR A 213 7.76 -5.85 14.03
CA TYR A 213 7.59 -4.42 14.29
C TYR A 213 7.93 -4.00 15.73
N LEU A 214 8.12 -4.94 16.66
CA LEU A 214 8.56 -4.65 18.03
C LEU A 214 10.07 -4.59 18.18
N ASN A 215 10.82 -5.18 17.24
CA ASN A 215 12.24 -5.45 17.42
C ASN A 215 13.11 -5.03 16.24
N ASP A 216 12.52 -4.94 15.05
CA ASP A 216 13.22 -4.68 13.81
C ASP A 216 12.83 -3.31 13.21
N PRO A 217 13.74 -2.33 13.16
CA PRO A 217 13.48 -1.06 12.49
C PRO A 217 13.27 -1.22 10.97
N GLU A 218 13.61 -2.36 10.35
CA GLU A 218 13.30 -2.63 8.94
C GLU A 218 11.83 -2.99 8.71
N ALA A 219 11.12 -3.47 9.74
CA ALA A 219 9.68 -3.70 9.69
C ALA A 219 8.91 -2.43 9.31
N LEU A 220 9.41 -1.27 9.72
CA LEU A 220 8.80 0.03 9.47
C LEU A 220 9.07 0.59 8.06
N ASN A 221 9.92 -0.05 7.25
CA ASN A 221 10.38 0.49 5.96
C ASN A 221 9.26 0.67 4.92
N ASP A 222 8.13 -0.01 5.10
CA ASP A 222 7.02 -0.02 4.14
C ASP A 222 5.98 1.07 4.44
N ILE A 223 6.21 1.89 5.45
CA ILE A 223 5.30 2.96 5.87
C ILE A 223 5.71 4.28 5.22
N PHE A 224 4.78 4.92 4.51
CA PHE A 224 5.03 6.22 3.87
C PHE A 224 3.88 7.19 4.11
N SER A 225 4.19 8.48 4.06
CA SER A 225 3.19 9.54 3.94
C SER A 225 2.51 9.43 2.57
N GLY A 226 1.30 9.96 2.43
CA GLY A 226 0.61 9.95 1.14
C GLY A 226 1.35 10.73 0.04
N GLU A 227 2.16 11.73 0.41
CA GLU A 227 3.02 12.47 -0.52
C GLU A 227 4.13 11.59 -1.11
N ASP A 228 4.77 10.75 -0.27
CA ASP A 228 5.87 9.89 -0.69
C ASP A 228 5.40 8.51 -1.18
N PHE A 229 4.12 8.15 -1.01
CA PHE A 229 3.63 6.78 -1.14
C PHE A 229 3.97 6.14 -2.49
N ILE A 230 3.75 6.83 -3.61
CA ILE A 230 4.03 6.32 -4.95
C ILE A 230 5.54 6.15 -5.16
N ALA A 231 6.35 7.15 -4.78
CA ALA A 231 7.81 7.08 -4.94
C ALA A 231 8.42 5.99 -4.04
N GLY A 232 7.94 5.87 -2.80
CA GLY A 232 8.33 4.81 -1.87
C GLY A 232 7.98 3.42 -2.40
N THR A 233 6.80 3.27 -3.00
CA THR A 233 6.39 2.04 -3.68
C THR A 233 7.34 1.70 -4.84
N ALA A 234 7.66 2.66 -5.70
CA ALA A 234 8.56 2.45 -6.83
C ALA A 234 9.97 2.01 -6.37
N PHE A 235 10.55 2.70 -5.39
CA PHE A 235 11.85 2.32 -4.83
C PHE A 235 11.82 0.94 -4.16
N SER A 236 10.74 0.61 -3.46
CA SER A 236 10.58 -0.71 -2.84
C SER A 236 10.50 -1.82 -3.88
N LEU A 237 9.74 -1.63 -4.96
CA LEU A 237 9.67 -2.57 -6.08
C LEU A 237 11.04 -2.78 -6.72
N ILE A 238 11.78 -1.71 -7.02
CA ILE A 238 13.16 -1.80 -7.54
C ILE A 238 14.03 -2.61 -6.58
N SER A 239 13.97 -2.32 -5.27
CA SER A 239 14.76 -3.03 -4.27
C SER A 239 14.44 -4.53 -4.26
N LYS A 240 13.15 -4.91 -4.25
CA LYS A 240 12.73 -6.31 -4.27
C LYS A 240 13.17 -7.01 -5.57
N LEU A 241 13.01 -6.36 -6.72
CA LEU A 241 13.42 -6.92 -8.02
C LEU A 241 14.94 -7.12 -8.12
N ARG A 242 15.75 -6.22 -7.56
CA ARG A 242 17.20 -6.43 -7.43
C ARG A 242 17.51 -7.68 -6.60
N THR A 243 16.88 -7.82 -5.44
CA THR A 243 17.09 -8.99 -4.58
C THR A 243 16.64 -10.29 -5.26
N VAL A 244 15.54 -10.28 -6.02
CA VAL A 244 15.14 -11.42 -6.87
C VAL A 244 16.24 -11.76 -7.87
N ASN A 245 16.78 -10.76 -8.58
CA ASN A 245 17.83 -10.95 -9.57
C ASN A 245 19.11 -11.54 -8.96
N GLU A 246 19.54 -11.01 -7.81
CA GLU A 246 20.70 -11.49 -7.06
C GLU A 246 20.52 -12.94 -6.62
N LYS A 247 19.35 -13.28 -6.05
CA LYS A 247 19.03 -14.64 -5.62
C LYS A 247 19.01 -15.62 -6.79
N LEU A 248 18.40 -15.26 -7.92
CA LEU A 248 18.39 -16.09 -9.13
C LEU A 248 19.79 -16.31 -9.69
N SER A 249 20.60 -15.25 -9.74
CA SER A 249 21.98 -15.31 -10.23
C SER A 249 22.89 -16.17 -9.34
N SER A 250 22.53 -16.34 -8.06
CA SER A 250 23.27 -17.18 -7.11
C SER A 250 22.88 -18.66 -7.15
N LEU A 251 21.86 -19.05 -7.91
CA LEU A 251 21.41 -20.45 -7.97
C LEU A 251 22.43 -21.33 -8.72
N PRO A 252 22.64 -22.59 -8.30
CA PRO A 252 23.50 -23.53 -9.02
C PRO A 252 23.02 -23.74 -10.46
N SER A 253 23.96 -23.89 -11.40
CA SER A 253 23.68 -24.04 -12.84
C SER A 253 22.72 -25.19 -13.20
N SER A 254 22.58 -26.18 -12.32
CA SER A 254 21.64 -27.30 -12.45
C SER A 254 20.18 -26.98 -12.12
N LYS A 255 19.92 -25.83 -11.48
CA LYS A 255 18.58 -25.30 -11.18
C LYS A 255 18.22 -24.06 -11.99
N SER A 256 19.21 -23.40 -12.58
CA SER A 256 18.98 -22.34 -13.58
C SER A 256 18.74 -23.00 -14.94
N ALA A 257 17.48 -23.28 -15.27
CA ALA A 257 17.15 -23.56 -16.66
C ALA A 257 17.58 -22.34 -17.51
N PRO A 258 18.19 -22.54 -18.69
CA PRO A 258 18.56 -21.44 -19.57
C PRO A 258 17.30 -20.96 -20.29
N THR A 259 16.48 -20.15 -19.63
CA THR A 259 15.24 -19.65 -20.21
C THR A 259 15.00 -18.19 -19.88
N ALA A 260 15.93 -17.33 -20.31
CA ALA A 260 15.59 -16.07 -20.96
C ALA A 260 16.86 -15.43 -21.55
N ALA A 261 16.72 -14.81 -22.72
CA ALA A 261 17.76 -13.94 -23.29
C ALA A 261 18.02 -12.68 -22.43
N ARG A 262 17.22 -12.47 -21.37
CA ARG A 262 17.22 -11.31 -20.48
C ARG A 262 16.84 -11.72 -19.05
N PRO A 263 17.51 -11.22 -17.99
CA PRO A 263 17.14 -11.51 -16.61
C PRO A 263 15.68 -11.14 -16.27
N LEU A 264 14.97 -11.97 -15.52
CA LEU A 264 13.56 -11.76 -15.12
C LEU A 264 13.32 -10.38 -14.48
N ALA A 265 14.22 -9.92 -13.61
CA ALA A 265 14.06 -8.62 -12.98
C ALA A 265 14.07 -7.47 -13.99
N GLU A 266 14.86 -7.57 -15.05
CA GLU A 266 14.88 -6.56 -16.11
C GLU A 266 13.61 -6.60 -16.96
N SER A 267 13.06 -7.79 -17.26
CA SER A 267 11.79 -7.87 -17.97
C SER A 267 10.63 -7.32 -17.15
N LEU A 268 10.65 -7.52 -15.84
CA LEU A 268 9.67 -6.94 -14.92
C LEU A 268 9.83 -5.42 -14.79
N LEU A 269 11.06 -4.89 -14.74
CA LEU A 269 11.30 -3.44 -14.74
C LEU A 269 10.85 -2.75 -16.03
N ASP A 270 10.82 -3.47 -17.15
CA ASP A 270 10.34 -2.96 -18.43
C ASP A 270 8.82 -2.81 -18.54
N SER A 271 8.07 -3.20 -17.50
CA SER A 271 6.64 -2.94 -17.38
C SER A 271 6.32 -1.47 -17.69
N ASP A 272 5.43 -1.26 -18.65
CA ASP A 272 5.04 0.06 -19.17
C ASP A 272 3.52 0.30 -19.13
N SER A 273 2.73 -0.77 -19.17
CA SER A 273 1.27 -0.71 -19.08
C SER A 273 0.80 -0.69 -17.62
N ALA A 274 -0.33 -0.03 -17.37
CA ALA A 274 -0.95 -0.02 -16.04
C ALA A 274 -1.26 -1.44 -15.53
N GLN A 275 -1.69 -2.36 -16.40
CA GLN A 275 -1.94 -3.75 -16.04
C GLN A 275 -0.67 -4.44 -15.52
N SER A 276 0.46 -4.30 -16.23
CA SER A 276 1.75 -4.87 -15.79
C SER A 276 2.24 -4.27 -14.47
N MET A 277 2.04 -2.97 -14.24
CA MET A 277 2.38 -2.33 -12.97
C MET A 277 1.48 -2.79 -11.81
N ASN A 278 0.18 -3.01 -12.05
CA ASN A 278 -0.69 -3.61 -11.04
C ASN A 278 -0.35 -5.06 -10.75
N ALA A 279 0.10 -5.81 -11.75
CA ALA A 279 0.59 -7.17 -11.54
C ALA A 279 1.81 -7.16 -10.59
N LEU A 280 2.77 -6.26 -10.82
CA LEU A 280 3.90 -6.08 -9.91
C LEU A 280 3.45 -5.68 -8.51
N LEU A 281 2.55 -4.70 -8.39
CA LEU A 281 1.98 -4.30 -7.11
C LEU A 281 1.33 -5.48 -6.40
N SER A 282 0.48 -6.23 -7.09
CA SER A 282 -0.30 -7.34 -6.52
C SER A 282 0.57 -8.49 -6.07
N VAL A 283 1.71 -8.73 -6.74
CA VAL A 283 2.69 -9.75 -6.36
C VAL A 283 3.57 -9.27 -5.21
N PHE A 284 4.26 -8.14 -5.38
CA PHE A 284 5.30 -7.74 -4.44
C PHE A 284 4.80 -6.98 -3.22
N HIS A 285 3.61 -6.37 -3.32
CA HIS A 285 3.00 -5.56 -2.27
C HIS A 285 1.49 -5.84 -2.15
N ARG A 286 0.84 -5.24 -1.16
CA ARG A 286 -0.62 -5.07 -1.07
C ARG A 286 -0.87 -3.69 -0.44
N PRO A 287 -0.67 -2.61 -1.20
CA PRO A 287 -0.63 -1.29 -0.61
C PRO A 287 -1.98 -0.90 -0.01
N GLU A 288 -1.96 -0.43 1.22
CA GLU A 288 -3.13 0.05 1.96
C GLU A 288 -2.93 1.50 2.38
N ILE A 289 -3.81 2.38 1.90
CA ILE A 289 -3.85 3.80 2.19
C ILE A 289 -4.88 4.06 3.29
N ARG A 290 -4.53 4.93 4.23
CA ARG A 290 -5.31 5.28 5.41
C ARG A 290 -5.56 6.77 5.44
N VAL A 291 -6.83 7.16 5.33
CA VAL A 291 -7.27 8.55 5.41
C VAL A 291 -7.88 8.82 6.80
N PRO A 292 -7.44 9.86 7.52
CA PRO A 292 -7.96 10.17 8.86
C PRO A 292 -9.45 10.51 8.89
N VAL A 293 -10.17 9.89 9.83
CA VAL A 293 -11.54 10.16 10.32
C VAL A 293 -12.65 9.97 9.31
N HIS A 294 -12.57 10.63 8.15
CA HIS A 294 -13.58 10.58 7.11
C HIS A 294 -12.99 11.01 5.78
N PHE A 295 -13.63 10.56 4.71
CA PHE A 295 -13.28 10.90 3.35
C PHE A 295 -14.52 11.33 2.58
N PHE A 296 -14.40 12.44 1.85
CA PHE A 296 -15.45 12.95 0.98
C PHE A 296 -14.86 13.25 -0.39
N SER A 297 -15.54 12.81 -1.46
CA SER A 297 -15.19 13.18 -2.82
C SER A 297 -16.41 13.31 -3.70
N SER A 298 -16.42 14.34 -4.55
CA SER A 298 -17.32 14.46 -5.71
C SER A 298 -16.67 13.98 -7.01
N ASN A 299 -15.37 13.68 -6.98
CA ASN A 299 -14.63 13.10 -8.09
C ASN A 299 -14.35 11.63 -7.74
N PHE A 300 -15.24 10.74 -8.17
CA PHE A 300 -15.10 9.31 -7.97
C PHE A 300 -15.78 8.56 -9.09
N GLU A 301 -15.29 7.37 -9.34
CA GLU A 301 -15.95 6.38 -10.19
C GLU A 301 -16.60 5.33 -9.30
N LYS A 302 -17.71 4.78 -9.78
CA LYS A 302 -18.48 3.74 -9.10
C LYS A 302 -18.77 2.63 -10.09
N PHE A 303 -18.44 1.41 -9.70
CA PHE A 303 -18.73 0.19 -10.44
C PHE A 303 -19.54 -0.74 -9.55
N THR A 304 -20.68 -1.17 -10.05
CA THR A 304 -21.55 -2.17 -9.43
C THR A 304 -20.96 -3.57 -9.57
N GLY A 305 -21.46 -4.51 -8.78
CA GLY A 305 -21.05 -5.92 -8.89
C GLY A 305 -21.27 -6.47 -10.29
N ASP A 306 -22.40 -6.14 -10.93
CA ASP A 306 -22.74 -6.64 -12.27
C ASP A 306 -21.80 -6.08 -13.34
N GLU A 307 -21.44 -4.79 -13.25
CA GLU A 307 -20.44 -4.17 -14.14
C GLU A 307 -19.07 -4.85 -13.98
N LEU A 308 -18.65 -5.13 -12.74
CA LEU A 308 -17.38 -5.80 -12.49
C LEU A 308 -17.33 -7.26 -12.95
N GLU A 309 -18.45 -8.00 -12.86
CA GLU A 309 -18.52 -9.36 -13.39
C GLU A 309 -18.39 -9.39 -14.92
N GLN A 310 -18.90 -8.37 -15.63
CA GLN A 310 -18.77 -8.26 -17.08
C GLN A 310 -17.32 -7.96 -17.54
N MET A 311 -16.46 -7.50 -16.63
CA MET A 311 -15.06 -7.17 -16.91
C MET A 311 -14.09 -8.34 -16.67
N LYS A 312 -14.55 -9.47 -16.13
CA LYS A 312 -13.72 -10.65 -15.86
C LYS A 312 -13.50 -11.52 -17.10
#